data_AF-A0A963QBD2-F1
#
_entry.id   AF-A0A963QBD2-F1
#
_cell.length_a   1.000
_cell.length_b   1.000
_cell.length_c   1.000
_cell.angle_alpha   90.00
_cell.angle_beta   90.00
_cell.angle_gamma   90.00
#
_symmetry.space_group_name_H-M   'P 1'
#
loop_
_entity.id
_entity.type
_entity.pdbx_description
1 polymer ?
#
loop_
_entity_poly.entity_id
_entity_poly.type
_entity_poly.pdbx_seq_one_letter_code
_entity_poly.pdbx_strand_id
1 'polypeptide(L)' 'PALCDIVGYPEPELLQLDYETISHPDDMVQDRVLTAELYEGKRRSFQMEKRYRHRDGRTVWINLTVALVRDGF' A
#
# COMPACT_ATOMS: atom_id res chain seq x y z
N PRO A 1 -1.14 14.14 8.33
CA PRO A 1 0.00 13.51 7.63
C PRO A 1 -0.29 13.37 6.13
N ALA A 2 0.71 13.43 5.25
CA ALA A 2 0.49 13.49 3.79
C ALA A 2 -0.35 12.32 3.23
N LEU A 3 -0.21 11.11 3.77
CA LEU A 3 -1.03 9.97 3.34
C LEU A 3 -2.52 10.16 3.67
N CYS A 4 -2.87 10.71 4.83
CA CYS A 4 -4.26 11.01 5.20
C CYS A 4 -4.92 11.92 4.18
N ASP A 5 -4.19 12.90 3.65
CA ASP A 5 -4.72 13.83 2.63
C ASP A 5 -4.89 13.13 1.27
N ILE A 6 -4.01 12.16 0.95
CA ILE A 6 -4.07 11.37 -0.29
C ILE A 6 -5.26 10.41 -0.30
N VAL A 7 -5.57 9.76 0.83
CA VAL A 7 -6.64 8.73 0.91
C VAL A 7 -7.92 9.21 1.58
N GLY A 8 -7.91 10.41 2.20
CA GLY A 8 -9.09 11.03 2.79
C GLY A 8 -9.53 10.43 4.14
N TYR A 9 -8.69 9.61 4.76
CA TYR A 9 -8.95 9.03 6.08
C TYR A 9 -8.22 9.83 7.17
N PRO A 10 -8.89 10.15 8.29
CA PRO A 10 -8.19 10.67 9.45
C PRO A 10 -7.23 9.61 9.99
N GLU A 11 -6.11 10.04 10.57
CA GLU A 11 -5.03 9.16 11.04
C GLU A 11 -5.51 8.01 11.95
N PRO A 12 -6.40 8.23 12.94
CA PRO A 12 -6.88 7.14 13.79
C PRO A 12 -7.68 6.08 13.02
N GLU A 13 -8.46 6.47 12.00
CA GLU A 13 -9.16 5.52 11.13
C GLU A 13 -8.15 4.77 10.26
N LEU A 14 -7.20 5.50 9.65
CA LEU A 14 -6.21 4.93 8.74
C LEU A 14 -5.31 3.89 9.42
N LEU A 15 -4.95 4.10 10.69
CA LEU A 15 -4.18 3.15 11.48
C LEU A 15 -4.92 1.84 11.79
N GLN A 16 -6.24 1.81 11.65
CA GLN A 16 -7.06 0.60 11.82
C GLN A 16 -7.34 -0.11 10.48
N LEU A 17 -6.95 0.49 9.35
CA LEU A 17 -7.16 -0.07 8.02
C LEU A 17 -5.94 -0.86 7.56
N ASP A 18 -6.22 -1.99 6.89
CA ASP A 18 -5.21 -2.68 6.10
C ASP A 18 -5.02 -1.97 4.74
N TYR A 19 -3.80 -2.01 4.19
CA TYR A 19 -3.50 -1.42 2.88
C TYR A 19 -4.35 -2.05 1.76
N GLU A 20 -4.76 -3.31 1.94
CA GLU A 20 -5.71 -4.00 1.05
C GLU A 20 -7.07 -3.30 1.00
N THR A 21 -7.53 -2.71 2.12
CA THR A 21 -8.82 -2.03 2.22
C THR A 21 -8.86 -0.76 1.38
N ILE A 22 -7.73 -0.07 1.24
CA ILE A 22 -7.62 1.16 0.44
C ILE A 22 -7.09 0.88 -0.97
N SER A 23 -6.78 -0.37 -1.33
CA SER A 23 -6.28 -0.74 -2.66
C SER A 23 -7.41 -1.06 -3.64
N HIS A 24 -7.22 -0.75 -4.92
CA HIS A 24 -8.13 -1.20 -5.98
C HIS A 24 -7.99 -2.72 -6.21
N PRO A 25 -9.08 -3.50 -6.32
CA PRO A 25 -9.03 -4.97 -6.42
C PRO A 25 -8.18 -5.50 -7.57
N ASP A 26 -8.25 -4.86 -8.74
CA ASP A 26 -7.46 -5.23 -9.92
C ASP A 26 -5.94 -5.15 -9.69
N ASP A 27 -5.48 -4.26 -8.81
CA ASP A 27 -4.05 -4.05 -8.55
C ASP A 27 -3.54 -4.95 -7.40
N MET A 28 -4.45 -5.57 -6.63
CA MET A 28 -4.10 -6.37 -5.44
C MET A 28 -3.33 -7.63 -5.81
N VAL A 29 -3.63 -8.26 -6.96
CA VAL A 29 -2.96 -9.50 -7.36
C VAL A 29 -1.46 -9.27 -7.55
N GLN A 30 -1.11 -8.21 -8.28
CA GLN A 30 0.30 -7.88 -8.52
C GLN A 30 1.00 -7.44 -7.23
N ASP A 31 0.36 -6.60 -6.42
CA ASP A 31 0.91 -6.12 -5.15
C ASP A 31 1.23 -7.28 -4.18
N ARG A 32 0.33 -8.26 -4.06
CA ARG A 32 0.53 -9.46 -3.23
C ARG A 32 1.69 -10.32 -3.71
N VAL A 33 1.85 -10.49 -5.03
CA VAL A 33 2.98 -11.24 -5.60
C VAL A 33 4.31 -10.55 -5.24
N LEU A 34 4.40 -9.24 -5.46
CA LEU A 34 5.62 -8.48 -5.16
C LEU A 34 5.93 -8.46 -3.66
N THR A 35 4.91 -8.34 -2.82
CA THR A 35 5.03 -8.41 -1.36
C THR A 35 5.47 -9.79 -0.88
N ALA A 36 4.96 -10.87 -1.46
CA ALA A 36 5.42 -12.23 -1.15
C ALA A 36 6.91 -12.43 -1.48
N GLU A 37 7.38 -11.91 -2.62
CA GLU A 37 8.80 -11.97 -2.99
C GLU A 37 9.71 -11.18 -2.02
N LEU A 38 9.21 -10.11 -1.39
CA LEU A 38 9.93 -9.41 -0.32
C LEU A 38 10.09 -10.30 0.92
N TYR A 39 9.01 -10.96 1.34
CA TYR A 39 9.03 -11.85 2.51
C TYR A 39 9.93 -13.08 2.28
N GLU A 40 9.87 -13.67 1.08
CA GLU A 40 10.73 -14.79 0.66
C GLU A 40 12.20 -14.38 0.45
N GLY A 41 12.52 -13.08 0.46
CA GLY A 41 13.88 -12.59 0.25
C GLY A 41 14.35 -12.64 -1.19
N LYS A 42 13.45 -12.90 -2.16
CA LYS A 42 13.74 -12.83 -3.61
C LYS A 42 13.97 -11.41 -4.08
N ARG A 43 13.47 -10.42 -3.34
CA ARG A 43 13.54 -9.00 -3.64
C ARG A 43 13.75 -8.18 -2.36
N ARG A 44 14.44 -7.04 -2.46
CA ARG A 44 14.67 -6.13 -1.33
C ARG A 44 13.64 -4.98 -1.25
N SER A 45 13.16 -4.53 -2.40
CA SER A 45 12.14 -3.50 -2.55
C SER A 45 11.47 -3.60 -3.92
N PHE A 46 10.28 -3.02 -4.06
CA PHE A 46 9.64 -2.81 -5.35
C PHE A 46 9.02 -1.42 -5.45
N GLN A 47 8.78 -0.99 -6.68
CA GLN A 47 8.02 0.21 -7.00
C GLN A 47 6.92 -0.15 -8.01
N MET A 48 5.73 0.41 -7.85
CA MET A 48 4.65 0.27 -8.81
C MET A 48 3.73 1.48 -8.83
N GLU A 49 3.21 1.81 -10.00
CA GLU A 49 2.04 2.68 -10.11
C GLU A 49 0.78 1.85 -9.84
N LYS A 50 -0.09 2.33 -8.95
CA LYS A 50 -1.35 1.64 -8.62
C LYS A 50 -2.44 2.62 -8.20
N ARG A 51 -3.67 2.10 -8.08
CA ARG A 51 -4.85 2.85 -7.66
C ARG A 51 -5.18 2.59 -6.20
N TYR A 52 -5.34 3.67 -5.45
CA TYR A 52 -5.99 3.69 -4.16
C TYR A 52 -7.44 4.16 -4.27
N ARG A 53 -8.28 3.71 -3.35
CA ARG A 53 -9.65 4.17 -3.13
C ARG A 53 -9.63 5.20 -2.01
N HIS A 54 -9.96 6.44 -2.34
CA HIS A 54 -10.12 7.49 -1.36
C HIS A 54 -11.45 7.29 -0.60
N ARG A 55 -11.55 7.82 0.63
CA ARG A 55 -12.72 7.67 1.52
C ARG A 55 -14.05 8.15 0.89
N ASP A 56 -14.00 9.11 -0.02
CA ASP A 56 -15.17 9.62 -0.76
C ASP A 56 -15.57 8.75 -1.97
N GLY A 57 -14.85 7.66 -2.24
CA GLY A 57 -15.11 6.71 -3.33
C GLY A 57 -14.33 6.99 -4.62
N ARG A 58 -13.62 8.12 -4.76
CA ARG A 58 -12.81 8.38 -5.96
C ARG A 58 -11.53 7.54 -5.99
N THR A 59 -11.04 7.30 -7.19
CA THR A 59 -9.74 6.65 -7.41
C THR A 59 -8.62 7.67 -7.35
N VAL A 60 -7.52 7.34 -6.68
CA VAL A 60 -6.30 8.13 -6.60
C VAL A 60 -5.14 7.29 -7.12
N TRP A 61 -4.45 7.79 -8.15
CA TRP A 61 -3.23 7.18 -8.66
C TRP A 61 -2.05 7.51 -7.75
N ILE A 62 -1.27 6.50 -7.41
CA ILE A 62 -0.07 6.65 -6.59
C ILE A 62 1.10 5.92 -7.24
N ASN A 63 2.31 6.40 -6.95
CA ASN A 63 3.53 5.64 -7.16
C ASN A 63 4.00 5.10 -5.80
N LEU A 64 3.78 3.80 -5.58
CA LEU A 64 4.08 3.11 -4.34
C LEU A 64 5.50 2.55 -4.37
N THR A 65 6.29 2.81 -3.34
CA THR A 65 7.57 2.14 -3.08
C THR A 65 7.47 1.35 -1.79
N VAL A 66 7.78 0.05 -1.82
CA VAL A 66 7.74 -0.85 -0.66
C VAL A 66 9.11 -1.46 -0.44
N ALA A 67 9.57 -1.48 0.81
CA ALA A 67 10.77 -2.18 1.25
C ALA A 67 10.49 -2.89 2.58
N LEU A 68 11.05 -4.08 2.75
CA LEU A 68 10.90 -4.84 3.99
C LEU A 68 11.95 -4.38 5.00
N VAL A 69 11.51 -3.73 6.08
CA VAL A 69 12.35 -3.46 7.25
C VAL A 69 12.37 -4.70 8.13
N ARG A 70 13.57 -5.15 8.50
CA ARG A 70 13.78 -6.25 9.44
C ARG A 70 14.36 -5.63 10.70
N ASP A 71 13.62 -5.72 11.79
CA ASP A 71 14.17 -5.32 13.09
C ASP A 71 15.27 -6.32 13.47
N GLY A 72 16.47 -5.81 13.71
CA GLY A 72 17.62 -6.61 14.14
C GLY A 72 17.48 -7.00 15.61
N PHE A 73 17.87 -8.24 15.94
CA PHE A 73 18.04 -8.70 17.32
C PHE A 73 19.38 -8.22 17.91
#